data_AF-A0A9D7HPX3-F1
#
_entry.id   AF-A0A9D7HPX3-F1
#
_cell.length_a   1.000
_cell.length_b   1.000
_cell.length_c   1.000
_cell.angle_alpha   90.00
_cell.angle_beta   90.00
_cell.angle_gamma   90.00
#
_symmetry.space_group_name_H-M   'P 1'
#
loop_
_entity.id
_entity.type
_entity.pdbx_description
1 polymer ?
#
loop_
_entity_poly.entity_id
_entity_poly.type
_entity_poly.pdbx_seq_one_letter_code
_entity_poly.pdbx_strand_id
1 'polypeptide(L)'
;MKDIDQAEKDWKDFIDTVVGLIDKNGKANVVIEASASNVPTKTFGTNENLSSKRMEDARTRLIEAIKERGKNPDLILLEAVNSLVQGPAYRGDFINTEKYGKFQYVKLKTR
;
A
#
# COMPACT_ATOMS: atom_id res chain seq x y z
N MET A 1 10.80 -0.82 -2.33
CA MET A 1 10.36 0.58 -2.49
C MET A 1 9.87 1.08 -1.13
N LYS A 2 9.86 2.39 -0.86
CA LYS A 2 9.46 2.95 0.44
C LYS A 2 8.28 3.92 0.31
N ASP A 3 7.18 3.46 -0.26
CA ASP A 3 5.96 4.28 -0.44
C ASP A 3 5.23 4.57 0.89
N ILE A 4 5.52 3.79 1.92
CA ILE A 4 5.05 4.02 3.29
C ILE A 4 6.29 4.37 4.11
N ASP A 5 6.25 5.48 4.83
CA ASP A 5 7.23 5.73 5.89
C ASP A 5 6.64 5.23 7.22
N GLN A 6 7.36 4.31 7.87
CA GLN A 6 6.89 3.70 9.12
C GLN A 6 7.09 4.61 10.33
N ALA A 7 7.91 5.66 10.20
CA ALA A 7 8.13 6.65 11.25
C ALA A 7 6.98 7.66 11.35
N GLU A 8 6.21 7.83 10.27
CA GLU A 8 5.09 8.77 10.17
C GLU A 8 3.98 8.46 11.17
N LYS A 9 3.36 9.52 11.68
CA LYS A 9 2.29 9.41 12.69
C LYS A 9 1.09 8.64 12.14
N ASP A 10 0.67 8.96 10.92
CA ASP A 10 -0.50 8.33 10.29
C ASP A 10 -0.33 6.81 10.15
N TRP A 11 0.89 6.35 9.86
CA TRP A 11 1.19 4.92 9.83
C TRP A 11 1.05 4.28 11.22
N LYS A 12 1.64 4.89 12.25
CA LYS A 12 1.57 4.38 13.62
C LYS A 12 0.13 4.32 14.14
N ASP A 13 -0.63 5.40 13.93
CA ASP A 13 -2.04 5.48 14.30
C ASP A 13 -2.89 4.42 13.57
N PHE A 14 -2.58 4.18 12.29
CA PHE A 14 -3.24 3.13 11.52
C PHE A 14 -2.96 1.74 12.08
N ILE A 15 -1.70 1.44 12.41
CA ILE A 15 -1.34 0.16 13.04
C ILE A 15 -2.01 0.01 14.42
N ASP A 16 -2.05 1.07 15.22
CA ASP A 16 -2.77 1.08 16.51
C ASP A 16 -4.26 0.75 16.32
N THR A 17 -4.87 1.30 15.28
CA THR A 17 -6.26 1.02 14.91
C THR A 17 -6.45 -0.46 14.54
N VAL A 18 -5.57 -1.02 13.70
CA VAL A 18 -5.63 -2.45 13.32
C VAL A 18 -5.47 -3.34 14.54
N VAL A 19 -4.50 -3.05 15.41
CA VAL A 19 -4.28 -3.79 16.66
C VAL A 19 -5.51 -3.72 17.57
N GLY A 20 -6.10 -2.54 17.74
CA GLY A 20 -7.32 -2.35 18.52
C GLY A 20 -8.51 -3.13 17.97
N LEU A 21 -8.63 -3.25 16.64
CA LEU A 21 -9.65 -4.08 16.01
C LEU A 21 -9.42 -5.58 16.28
N ILE A 22 -8.16 -6.05 16.20
CA ILE A 22 -7.81 -7.43 16.55
C ILE A 22 -8.16 -7.72 18.00
N ASP A 23 -7.83 -6.81 18.92
CA ASP A 23 -8.10 -7.01 20.36
C ASP A 23 -9.59 -7.01 20.69
N LYS A 24 -10.38 -6.18 19.99
CA LYS A 24 -11.82 -6.07 20.20
C LYS A 24 -12.60 -7.21 19.54
N ASN A 25 -12.23 -7.59 18.32
CA ASN A 25 -13.05 -8.45 17.46
C ASN A 25 -12.39 -9.82 17.19
N GLY A 26 -11.18 -10.06 17.68
CA GLY A 26 -10.35 -11.23 17.38
C GLY A 26 -9.68 -11.18 16.00
N LYS A 27 -10.04 -10.21 15.14
CA LYS A 27 -9.52 -10.05 13.78
C LYS A 27 -9.68 -8.62 13.28
N ALA A 28 -8.91 -8.24 12.27
CA ALA A 28 -9.05 -6.97 11.57
C ALA A 28 -9.13 -7.19 10.05
N ASN A 29 -10.10 -6.56 9.41
CA ASN A 29 -10.24 -6.58 7.96
C ASN A 29 -9.52 -5.36 7.38
N VAL A 30 -8.55 -5.61 6.51
CA VAL A 30 -7.74 -4.56 5.88
C VAL A 30 -7.81 -4.71 4.37
N VAL A 31 -7.96 -3.59 3.68
CA VAL A 31 -7.87 -3.51 2.22
C VAL A 31 -6.60 -2.77 1.84
N ILE A 32 -5.86 -3.32 0.88
CA ILE A 32 -4.66 -2.71 0.30
C ILE A 32 -4.94 -2.42 -1.17
N GLU A 33 -4.75 -1.16 -1.55
CA GLU A 33 -4.81 -0.72 -2.94
C GLU A 33 -3.49 -0.05 -3.29
N ALA A 34 -2.89 -0.47 -4.38
CA ALA A 34 -1.70 0.17 -4.92
C ALA A 34 -1.91 0.52 -6.39
N SER A 35 -1.35 1.66 -6.79
CA SER A 35 -1.50 2.19 -8.14
C SER A 35 -0.16 2.64 -8.71
N ALA A 36 0.01 2.44 -10.01
CA ALA A 36 1.07 3.02 -10.81
C ALA A 36 0.49 3.91 -11.90
N SER A 37 1.18 5.00 -12.20
CA SER A 37 0.82 5.84 -13.34
C SER A 37 1.21 5.18 -14.66
N ASN A 38 0.70 5.69 -15.78
CA ASN A 38 1.15 5.28 -17.11
C ASN A 38 2.58 5.72 -17.48
N VAL A 39 3.31 6.45 -16.62
CA VAL A 39 4.73 6.77 -16.86
C VAL A 39 5.55 5.47 -16.86
N PRO A 40 6.31 5.17 -17.93
CA PRO A 40 7.06 3.92 -18.02
C PRO A 40 8.07 3.75 -16.89
N THR A 41 8.15 2.53 -16.37
CA THR A 41 9.15 2.13 -15.39
C THR A 41 10.18 1.18 -16.00
N LYS A 42 11.46 1.57 -15.95
CA LYS A 42 12.55 0.69 -16.39
C LYS A 42 12.87 -0.37 -15.32
N THR A 43 12.85 0.03 -14.05
CA THR A 43 13.26 -0.81 -12.92
C THR A 43 12.35 -2.03 -12.73
N PHE A 44 11.05 -1.89 -12.98
CA PHE A 44 10.06 -2.95 -12.75
C PHE A 44 9.58 -3.62 -14.06
N GLY A 45 10.07 -3.17 -15.22
CA GLY A 45 9.70 -3.67 -16.55
C GLY A 45 8.33 -3.18 -17.03
N THR A 46 7.29 -3.33 -16.21
CA THR A 46 5.92 -2.87 -16.51
C THR A 46 5.31 -2.12 -15.32
N ASN A 47 4.27 -1.31 -15.59
CA ASN A 47 3.58 -0.56 -14.54
C ASN A 47 2.70 -1.47 -13.67
N GLU A 48 2.22 -2.58 -14.24
CA GLU A 48 1.57 -3.66 -13.52
C GLU A 48 2.52 -4.24 -12.47
N ASN A 49 3.76 -4.58 -12.86
CA ASN A 49 4.78 -5.07 -11.93
C ASN A 49 5.12 -4.03 -10.86
N LEU A 50 5.22 -2.75 -11.22
CA LEU A 50 5.42 -1.68 -10.24
C LEU A 50 4.27 -1.63 -9.24
N SER A 51 3.02 -1.60 -9.70
CA SER A 51 1.83 -1.55 -8.83
C SER A 51 1.71 -2.79 -7.94
N SER A 52 2.02 -3.99 -8.44
CA SER A 52 2.07 -5.22 -7.65
C SER A 52 3.18 -5.16 -6.62
N LYS A 53 4.37 -4.64 -6.98
CA LYS A 53 5.47 -4.49 -6.04
C LYS A 53 5.16 -3.50 -4.92
N ARG A 54 4.46 -2.40 -5.24
CA ARG A 54 3.93 -1.45 -4.25
C ARG A 54 3.02 -2.15 -3.24
N MET A 55 2.08 -2.94 -3.75
CA MET A 55 1.14 -3.70 -2.91
C MET A 55 1.88 -4.69 -2.01
N GLU A 56 2.83 -5.46 -2.55
CA GLU A 56 3.57 -6.47 -1.79
C GLU A 56 4.41 -5.85 -0.68
N ASP A 57 5.10 -4.74 -0.98
CA ASP A 57 5.89 -4.01 0.00
C ASP A 57 4.99 -3.46 1.13
N ALA A 58 3.78 -2.98 0.80
CA ALA A 58 2.80 -2.52 1.78
C ALA A 58 2.26 -3.62 2.67
N ARG A 59 1.91 -4.77 2.07
CA ARG A 59 1.47 -5.97 2.79
C ARG A 59 2.55 -6.46 3.75
N THR A 60 3.80 -6.49 3.29
CA THR A 60 4.94 -6.92 4.09
C THR A 60 5.12 -6.04 5.31
N ARG A 61 5.12 -4.70 5.13
CA ARG A 61 5.22 -3.73 6.22
C ARG A 61 4.08 -3.83 7.22
N LEU A 62 2.84 -4.03 6.74
CA LEU A 62 1.70 -4.24 7.62
C LEU A 62 1.90 -5.49 8.50
N ILE A 63 2.30 -6.61 7.91
CA ILE A 63 2.55 -7.86 8.63
C ILE A 63 3.67 -7.69 9.66
N GLU A 64 4.78 -7.06 9.27
CA GLU A 64 5.92 -6.79 10.16
C GLU A 64 5.50 -5.91 11.34
N ALA A 65 4.82 -4.79 11.09
CA ALA A 65 4.36 -3.89 12.14
C ALA A 65 3.40 -4.58 13.13
N ILE A 66 2.53 -5.47 12.65
CA ILE A 66 1.60 -6.22 13.50
C ILE A 66 2.34 -7.26 14.36
N LYS A 67 3.38 -7.93 13.81
CA LYS A 67 4.27 -8.81 14.58
C LYS A 67 5.04 -8.04 15.65
N GLU A 68 5.56 -6.86 15.32
CA GLU A 68 6.28 -5.99 16.26
C GLU A 68 5.40 -5.53 17.43
N ARG A 69 4.09 -5.42 17.21
CA ARG A 69 3.09 -5.19 18.26
C ARG A 69 2.63 -6.45 19.00
N GLY A 70 3.29 -7.58 18.76
CA GLY A 70 3.04 -8.85 19.45
C GLY A 70 1.73 -9.53 19.07
N LYS A 71 1.13 -9.18 17.93
CA LYS A 71 -0.11 -9.81 17.42
C LYS A 71 0.21 -10.84 16.34
N ASN A 72 -0.66 -11.85 16.21
CA ASN A 72 -0.57 -12.82 15.11
C ASN A 72 -1.08 -12.19 13.80
N PRO A 73 -0.26 -12.09 12.73
CA PRO A 73 -0.69 -11.55 11.44
C PRO A 73 -1.80 -12.34 10.75
N ASP A 74 -2.00 -13.61 11.09
CA ASP A 74 -3.08 -14.43 10.54
C ASP A 74 -4.48 -13.90 10.95
N LEU A 75 -4.53 -12.99 11.93
CA LEU A 75 -5.74 -12.29 12.35
C LEU A 75 -6.09 -11.10 11.44
N ILE A 76 -5.24 -10.80 10.45
CA ILE A 76 -5.51 -9.80 9.42
C ILE A 76 -6.16 -10.49 8.22
N LEU A 77 -7.41 -10.13 7.93
CA LEU A 77 -8.09 -10.58 6.71
C LEU A 77 -7.91 -9.53 5.62
N LEU A 78 -7.13 -9.86 4.60
CA LEU A 78 -6.95 -9.03 3.41
C LEU A 78 -8.13 -9.23 2.45
N GLU A 79 -9.14 -8.35 2.55
CA GLU A 79 -10.38 -8.49 1.79
C GLU A 79 -10.23 -8.15 0.30
N ALA A 80 -9.36 -7.18 -0.01
CA ALA A 80 -9.05 -6.82 -1.38
C ALA A 80 -7.58 -6.38 -1.47
N VAL A 81 -6.93 -6.92 -2.50
CA VAL A 81 -5.53 -6.68 -2.81
C VAL A 81 -5.50 -6.25 -4.28
N ASN A 82 -5.60 -4.94 -4.50
CA ASN A 82 -5.71 -4.39 -5.84
C ASN A 82 -4.37 -3.77 -6.24
N SER A 83 -3.87 -4.16 -7.42
CA SER A 83 -2.80 -3.46 -8.11
C SER A 83 -3.35 -2.89 -9.42
N LEU A 84 -3.17 -1.59 -9.61
CA LEU A 84 -3.82 -0.83 -10.68
C LEU A 84 -2.79 -0.03 -11.49
N VAL A 85 -3.06 0.12 -12.78
CA VAL A 85 -2.36 1.09 -13.64
C VAL A 85 -3.38 2.13 -14.08
N GLN A 86 -3.16 3.39 -13.71
CA GLN A 86 -4.15 4.46 -13.84
C GLN A 86 -3.55 5.81 -14.23
N GLY A 87 -4.43 6.78 -14.45
CA GLY A 87 -4.06 8.15 -14.80
C GLY A 87 -3.96 8.41 -16.30
N PRO A 88 -3.57 9.63 -16.69
CA PRO A 88 -3.53 10.02 -18.09
C PRO A 88 -2.47 9.22 -18.86
N ALA A 89 -2.68 9.04 -20.16
CA ALA A 89 -1.68 8.43 -21.04
C ALA A 89 -0.35 9.20 -20.98
N TYR A 90 0.75 8.45 -21.01
CA TYR A 90 2.08 9.03 -21.04
C TYR A 90 2.39 9.65 -22.42
N ARG A 91 2.95 10.87 -22.44
CA ARG A 91 3.28 11.59 -23.69
C ARG A 91 4.76 12.00 -23.78
N GLY A 92 5.66 11.30 -23.09
CA GLY A 92 7.08 11.67 -23.04
C GLY A 92 7.43 12.71 -21.96
N ASP A 93 6.43 13.16 -21.19
CA ASP A 93 6.49 14.26 -20.23
C ASP A 93 6.66 13.79 -18.78
N PHE A 94 7.62 12.89 -18.52
CA PHE A 94 7.79 12.24 -17.20
C PHE A 94 8.05 13.23 -16.05
N ILE A 95 8.57 14.42 -16.37
CA ILE A 95 8.85 15.51 -15.41
C ILE A 95 7.54 16.08 -14.83
N ASN A 96 6.39 15.88 -15.49
CA ASN A 96 5.09 16.39 -15.02
C ASN A 96 4.54 15.54 -13.85
N THR A 97 5.17 15.69 -12.69
CA THR A 97 4.83 14.96 -11.46
C THR A 97 3.44 15.32 -10.95
N GLU A 98 2.94 16.53 -11.20
CA GLU A 98 1.57 16.89 -10.83
C GLU A 98 0.52 16.05 -11.58
N LYS A 99 0.76 15.82 -12.88
CA LYS A 99 -0.11 15.03 -13.76
C LYS A 99 -0.10 13.54 -13.42
N TYR A 100 1.06 12.99 -13.11
CA TYR A 100 1.25 11.54 -12.96
C TYR A 100 1.37 11.06 -11.52
N GLY A 101 1.96 11.88 -10.64
CA GLY A 101 2.28 11.50 -9.26
C GLY A 101 1.06 11.14 -8.42
N LYS A 102 -0.09 11.78 -8.68
CA LYS A 102 -1.37 11.48 -8.00
C LYS A 102 -1.87 10.04 -8.22
N PHE A 103 -1.38 9.35 -9.27
CA PHE A 103 -1.72 7.97 -9.60
C PHE A 103 -0.63 6.98 -9.15
N GLN A 104 0.39 7.45 -8.43
CA GLN A 104 1.44 6.61 -7.87
C GLN A 104 1.30 6.58 -6.35
N TYR A 105 0.63 5.56 -5.83
CA TYR A 105 0.31 5.49 -4.40
C TYR A 105 0.14 4.07 -3.88
N VAL A 106 0.14 3.96 -2.56
CA VAL A 106 -0.40 2.84 -1.80
C VAL A 106 -1.38 3.40 -0.78
N LYS A 107 -2.53 2.75 -0.62
CA LYS A 107 -3.53 3.08 0.38
C LYS A 107 -3.92 1.84 1.16
N LEU A 108 -3.93 1.97 2.48
CA LEU A 108 -4.48 0.97 3.40
C LEU A 108 -5.72 1.54 4.08
N LYS A 109 -6.71 0.68 4.31
CA LYS A 109 -7.92 1.03 5.07
C LYS A 109 -8.39 -0.16 5.88
N THR A 110 -8.85 0.09 7.10
CA THR A 110 -9.63 -0.87 7.89
C THR A 110 -11.10 -0.78 7.50
N ARG A 111 -11.86 -1.84 7.75
CA ARG A 111 -13.32 -1.86 7.63
C ARG A 111 -14.00 -1.86 8.99
#